data_AF-A0A353V565-F1
#
_entry.id   AF-A0A353V565-F1
#
_cell.length_a   1.000
_cell.length_b   1.000
_cell.length_c   1.000
_cell.angle_alpha   90.00
_cell.angle_beta   90.00
_cell.angle_gamma   90.00
#
_symmetry.space_group_name_H-M   'P 1'
#
loop_
_entity.id
_entity.type
_entity.pdbx_description
1 polymer ?
#
loop_
_entity_poly.entity_id
_entity_poly.type
_entity_poly.pdbx_seq_one_letter_code
_entity_poly.pdbx_strand_id
1 'polypeptide(L)'
;ETCKTYLVTQGKFLLVLEVFIGVIIVLYFGVLLRFEPVKVLIILLFSLIGIGGSYGVAWFGMRINTFANSRTAFASLGGQAFPLYAIPLKAGMSVGMLLISVELFLMLSILLFVPGDYAGPCFIGFAIGESLGAAALRIAGGIFTKI
;
A
#
# COMPACT_ATOMS: atom_id res chain seq x y z
N GLU A 1 11.83 9.93 14.22
CA GLU A 1 10.58 9.72 14.99
C GLU A 1 9.34 10.25 14.30
N THR A 2 9.37 11.50 13.83
CA THR A 2 8.24 12.19 13.16
C THR A 2 7.57 11.37 12.06
N CYS A 3 8.33 10.77 11.13
CA CYS A 3 7.75 9.94 10.06
C CYS A 3 7.02 8.69 10.56
N LYS A 4 7.46 8.12 11.69
CA LYS A 4 6.83 6.91 12.27
C LYS A 4 5.50 7.27 12.92
N THR A 5 5.46 8.36 13.68
CA THR A 5 4.23 8.87 14.30
C THR A 5 3.21 9.28 13.24
N TYR A 6 3.69 9.93 12.17
CA TYR A 6 2.88 10.31 11.03
C TYR A 6 2.21 9.10 10.34
N LEU A 7 2.98 8.04 10.07
CA LEU A 7 2.46 6.78 9.52
C LEU A 7 1.33 6.19 10.35
N VAL A 8 1.50 6.14 11.68
CA VAL A 8 0.49 5.60 12.58
C VAL A 8 -0.79 6.42 12.52
N THR A 9 -0.68 7.74 12.46
CA THR A 9 -1.85 8.63 12.31
C THR A 9 -2.53 8.45 10.94
N GLN A 10 -1.76 8.32 9.86
CA GLN A 10 -2.30 8.01 8.53
C GLN A 10 -3.01 6.65 8.50
N GLY A 11 -2.44 5.63 9.15
CA GLY A 11 -3.05 4.30 9.26
C GLY A 11 -4.40 4.35 9.97
N LYS A 12 -4.54 5.16 11.03
CA LYS A 12 -5.82 5.38 11.69
C LYS A 12 -6.84 6.05 10.77
N PHE A 13 -6.43 7.05 10.00
CA PHE A 13 -7.30 7.71 9.03
C PHE A 13 -7.75 6.77 7.90
N LEU A 14 -6.83 5.93 7.41
CA LEU A 14 -7.12 4.89 6.41
C LEU A 14 -8.20 3.91 6.89
N LEU A 15 -8.16 3.48 8.15
CA LEU A 15 -9.20 2.60 8.70
C LEU A 15 -10.58 3.27 8.73
N VAL A 16 -10.64 4.57 9.01
CA VAL A 16 -11.91 5.32 8.97
C VAL A 16 -12.44 5.42 7.54
N LEU A 17 -11.56 5.69 6.57
CA LEU A 17 -11.93 5.69 5.15
C LEU A 17 -12.41 4.32 4.68
N GLU A 18 -11.76 3.25 5.12
CA GLU A 18 -12.15 1.89 4.77
C GLU A 18 -13.53 1.54 5.30
N VAL A 19 -13.90 1.99 6.50
CA VAL A 19 -15.27 1.80 6.99
C VAL A 19 -16.28 2.50 6.09
N PHE A 20 -16.00 3.74 5.67
CA PHE A 20 -16.89 4.50 4.80
C PHE A 20 -17.06 3.83 3.43
N ILE A 21 -15.95 3.39 2.83
CA ILE A 21 -15.95 2.71 1.53
C ILE A 21 -16.52 1.30 1.64
N GLY A 22 -16.31 0.61 2.76
CA GLY A 22 -16.94 -0.67 3.06
C GLY A 22 -18.45 -0.60 3.07
N VAL A 23 -19.05 0.46 3.62
CA VAL A 23 -20.50 0.70 3.54
C VAL A 23 -20.94 0.86 2.08
N ILE A 24 -20.20 1.61 1.27
CA ILE A 24 -20.49 1.81 -0.15
C ILE A 24 -20.37 0.49 -0.93
N ILE A 25 -19.36 -0.34 -0.63
CA ILE A 25 -19.18 -1.68 -1.22
C ILE A 25 -20.40 -2.55 -0.92
N VAL A 26 -20.87 -2.59 0.33
CA VAL A 26 -22.05 -3.37 0.73
C VAL A 26 -23.30 -2.90 -0.01
N LEU A 27 -23.54 -1.60 -0.08
CA LEU A 27 -24.70 -1.04 -0.79
C LEU A 27 -24.64 -1.34 -2.28
N TYR A 28 -23.49 -1.13 -2.92
CA TYR A 28 -23.32 -1.30 -4.36
C TYR A 28 -23.37 -2.78 -4.77
N PHE A 29 -22.52 -3.62 -4.17
CA PHE A 29 -22.41 -5.02 -4.57
C PHE A 29 -23.50 -5.91 -3.95
N GLY A 30 -23.95 -5.60 -2.73
CA GLY A 30 -24.99 -6.37 -2.05
C GLY A 30 -26.40 -6.01 -2.48
N VAL A 31 -26.74 -4.70 -2.51
CA VAL A 31 -28.13 -4.27 -2.78
C VAL A 31 -28.36 -4.03 -4.26
N LEU A 32 -27.45 -3.31 -4.94
CA LEU A 32 -27.67 -2.88 -6.33
C LEU A 32 -27.35 -3.98 -7.35
N LEU A 33 -26.19 -4.62 -7.22
CA LEU A 33 -25.79 -5.76 -8.06
C LEU A 33 -26.36 -7.11 -7.59
N ARG A 34 -26.97 -7.17 -6.40
CA ARG A 34 -27.55 -8.38 -5.80
C ARG A 34 -26.59 -9.58 -5.78
N PHE A 35 -25.30 -9.34 -5.52
CA PHE A 35 -24.38 -10.46 -5.32
C PHE A 35 -24.69 -11.22 -4.04
N GLU A 36 -24.31 -12.50 -4.03
CA GLU A 36 -24.38 -13.33 -2.84
C GLU A 36 -23.61 -12.69 -1.68
N PRO A 37 -24.14 -12.74 -0.44
CA PRO A 37 -23.51 -12.11 0.72
C PRO A 37 -22.09 -12.64 0.96
N VAL A 38 -21.81 -13.88 0.59
CA VAL A 38 -20.47 -14.48 0.64
C VAL A 38 -19.48 -13.75 -0.27
N LYS A 39 -19.89 -13.38 -1.49
CA LYS A 39 -19.03 -12.65 -2.44
C LYS A 39 -18.75 -11.22 -1.97
N VAL A 40 -19.74 -10.55 -1.39
CA VAL A 40 -19.56 -9.20 -0.81
C VAL A 40 -18.58 -9.22 0.36
N LEU A 41 -18.68 -10.24 1.23
CA LEU A 41 -17.72 -10.42 2.33
C LEU A 41 -16.29 -10.64 1.81
N ILE A 42 -16.12 -11.43 0.74
CA ILE A 42 -14.83 -11.64 0.09
C ILE A 42 -14.27 -10.32 -0.45
N ILE A 43 -15.08 -9.50 -1.13
CA ILE A 43 -14.65 -8.18 -1.64
C ILE A 43 -14.15 -7.29 -0.49
N LEU A 44 -14.87 -7.24 0.63
CA LEU A 44 -14.46 -6.47 1.82
C LEU A 44 -13.15 -6.98 2.41
N LEU A 45 -12.99 -8.30 2.55
CA LEU A 45 -11.76 -8.90 3.09
C LEU A 45 -10.55 -8.60 2.19
N PHE A 46 -10.71 -8.72 0.88
CA PHE A 46 -9.64 -8.41 -0.07
C PHE A 46 -9.33 -6.91 -0.16
N SER A 47 -10.31 -6.03 0.06
CA SER A 47 -10.08 -4.59 0.23
C SER A 47 -9.17 -4.29 1.42
N LEU A 48 -9.45 -4.87 2.58
CA LEU A 48 -8.60 -4.76 3.77
C LEU A 48 -7.18 -5.28 3.52
N ILE A 49 -7.04 -6.40 2.81
CA ILE A 49 -5.73 -6.94 2.42
C ILE A 49 -5.00 -5.97 1.49
N GLY A 50 -5.68 -5.36 0.51
CA GLY A 50 -5.12 -4.36 -0.40
C GLY A 50 -4.59 -3.12 0.34
N ILE A 51 -5.37 -2.58 1.28
CA ILE A 51 -4.94 -1.46 2.13
C ILE A 51 -3.75 -1.86 2.99
N GLY A 52 -3.80 -3.04 3.60
CA GLY A 52 -2.71 -3.57 4.42
C GLY A 52 -1.41 -3.72 3.62
N GLY A 53 -1.49 -4.22 2.39
CA GLY A 53 -0.38 -4.31 1.46
C GLY A 53 0.21 -2.94 1.13
N SER A 54 -0.63 -2.01 0.70
CA SER A 54 -0.22 -0.63 0.35
C SER A 54 0.43 0.10 1.53
N TYR A 55 -0.16 -0.01 2.73
CA TYR A 55 0.39 0.55 3.96
C TYR A 55 1.72 -0.11 4.37
N GLY A 56 1.84 -1.43 4.21
CA GLY A 56 3.06 -2.18 4.49
C GLY A 56 4.23 -1.76 3.60
N VAL A 57 3.99 -1.62 2.29
CA VAL A 57 4.99 -1.14 1.33
C VAL A 57 5.39 0.31 1.64
N ALA A 58 4.44 1.18 1.98
CA ALA A 58 4.71 2.56 2.37
C ALA A 58 5.57 2.66 3.65
N TRP A 59 5.27 1.83 4.65
CA TRP A 59 6.06 1.72 5.87
C TRP A 59 7.50 1.27 5.60
N PHE A 60 7.66 0.23 4.78
CA PHE A 60 8.98 -0.28 4.37
C PHE A 60 9.79 0.79 3.62
N GLY A 61 9.15 1.45 2.66
CA GLY A 61 9.76 2.54 1.89
C GLY A 61 10.27 3.67 2.77
N MET A 62 9.49 4.12 3.76
CA MET A 62 9.93 5.15 4.71
C MET A 62 11.12 4.72 5.55
N ARG A 63 11.17 3.46 6.00
CA ARG A 63 12.29 2.94 6.79
C ARG A 63 13.59 2.88 5.98
N ILE A 64 13.53 2.37 4.75
CA ILE A 64 14.70 2.29 3.87
C ILE A 64 15.17 3.69 3.46
N ASN A 65 14.26 4.60 3.11
CA ASN A 65 14.63 5.96 2.69
C ASN A 65 15.25 6.78 3.83
N THR A 66 14.74 6.66 5.05
CA THR A 66 15.34 7.35 6.21
C THR A 66 16.74 6.82 6.55
N PHE A 67 16.97 5.52 6.38
CA PHE A 67 18.30 4.91 6.55
C PHE A 67 19.27 5.27 5.42
N ALA A 68 18.80 5.24 4.17
CA ALA A 68 19.59 5.62 3.02
C ALA A 68 20.00 7.10 3.08
N ASN A 69 19.10 7.99 3.51
CA ASN A 69 19.37 9.42 3.62
C ASN A 69 20.56 9.72 4.57
N SER A 70 20.60 9.12 5.75
CA SER A 70 21.72 9.33 6.69
C SER A 70 23.04 8.79 6.13
N ARG A 71 23.01 7.61 5.49
CA ARG A 71 24.19 7.01 4.84
C ARG A 71 24.73 7.88 3.69
N THR A 72 23.84 8.44 2.86
CA THR A 72 24.21 9.35 1.79
C THR A 72 24.83 10.63 2.35
N ALA A 73 24.30 11.18 3.45
CA ALA A 73 24.87 12.35 4.11
C ALA A 73 26.30 12.09 4.66
N PHE A 74 26.54 10.93 5.29
CA PHE A 74 27.88 10.55 5.73
C PHE A 74 28.85 10.32 4.56
N ALA A 75 28.38 9.71 3.47
CA ALA A 75 29.19 9.54 2.26
C ALA A 75 29.57 10.89 1.63
N SER A 76 28.68 11.89 1.71
CA SER A 76 28.96 13.27 1.29
C SER A 76 30.13 13.88 2.04
N LEU A 77 30.22 13.66 3.35
CA LEU A 77 31.30 14.18 4.19
C LEU A 77 32.66 13.54 3.85
N GLY A 78 32.66 12.29 3.38
CA GLY A 78 33.87 11.59 2.93
C GLY A 78 34.34 11.97 1.52
N GLY A 79 33.66 12.90 0.84
CA GLY A 79 34.02 13.33 -0.53
C GLY A 79 33.86 12.25 -1.60
N GLN A 80 33.12 11.17 -1.30
CA GLN A 80 32.99 10.03 -2.22
C GLN A 80 31.83 10.27 -3.21
N ALA A 81 32.15 10.60 -4.46
CA ALA A 81 31.16 10.90 -5.50
C ALA A 81 30.29 9.68 -5.90
N PHE A 82 30.86 8.46 -5.90
CA PHE A 82 30.14 7.27 -6.34
C PHE A 82 29.06 6.78 -5.34
N PRO A 83 29.34 6.67 -4.02
CA PRO A 83 28.35 6.27 -3.04
C PRO A 83 27.18 7.25 -2.88
N LEU A 84 27.43 8.55 -3.09
CA LEU A 84 26.39 9.60 -3.09
C LEU A 84 25.23 9.29 -4.04
N TYR A 85 25.53 8.69 -5.19
CA TYR A 85 24.54 8.23 -6.16
C TYR A 85 24.07 6.79 -5.90
N ALA A 86 25.00 5.88 -5.58
CA ALA A 86 24.69 4.46 -5.50
C ALA A 86 23.77 4.09 -4.32
N ILE A 87 23.90 4.76 -3.17
CA ILE A 87 23.09 4.50 -1.97
C ILE A 87 21.60 4.76 -2.21
N PRO A 88 21.17 5.98 -2.65
CA PRO A 88 19.75 6.24 -2.89
C PRO A 88 19.20 5.40 -4.04
N LEU A 89 20.00 5.10 -5.06
CA LEU A 89 19.55 4.27 -6.18
C LEU A 89 19.27 2.82 -5.75
N LYS A 90 20.18 2.20 -4.99
CA LYS A 90 19.95 0.86 -4.44
C LYS A 90 18.76 0.82 -3.48
N ALA A 91 18.59 1.87 -2.66
CA ALA A 91 17.45 2.01 -1.77
C ALA A 91 16.13 2.07 -2.57
N GLY A 92 16.06 2.90 -3.61
CA GLY A 92 14.90 3.00 -4.49
C GLY A 92 14.58 1.69 -5.21
N MET A 93 15.60 1.04 -5.78
CA MET A 93 15.44 -0.29 -6.40
C MET A 93 14.92 -1.34 -5.42
N SER A 94 15.40 -1.33 -4.17
CA SER A 94 14.94 -2.27 -3.14
C SER A 94 13.45 -2.08 -2.81
N VAL A 95 12.99 -0.83 -2.70
CA VAL A 95 11.56 -0.54 -2.43
C VAL A 95 10.69 -0.95 -3.62
N GLY A 96 11.11 -0.64 -4.85
CA GLY A 96 10.39 -1.03 -6.05
C GLY A 96 10.30 -2.55 -6.24
N MET A 97 11.40 -3.26 -6.03
CA MET A 97 11.41 -4.72 -6.11
C MET A 97 10.50 -5.37 -5.06
N LEU A 98 10.49 -4.83 -3.83
CA LEU A 98 9.59 -5.32 -2.78
C LEU A 98 8.13 -5.09 -3.14
N LEU A 99 7.78 -3.89 -3.65
CA LEU A 99 6.42 -3.57 -4.09
C LEU A 99 5.94 -4.57 -5.16
N ILE A 100 6.69 -4.69 -6.26
CA ILE A 100 6.30 -5.53 -7.39
C ILE A 100 6.23 -7.00 -6.97
N SER A 101 7.19 -7.46 -6.16
CA SER A 101 7.23 -8.85 -5.72
C SER A 101 6.04 -9.20 -4.81
N VAL A 102 5.64 -8.29 -3.92
CA VAL A 102 4.49 -8.47 -3.02
C VAL A 102 3.18 -8.47 -3.82
N GLU A 103 3.01 -7.54 -4.76
CA GLU A 103 1.82 -7.47 -5.63
C GLU A 103 1.67 -8.73 -6.47
N LEU A 104 2.71 -9.10 -7.22
CA LEU A 104 2.67 -10.29 -8.07
C LEU A 104 2.43 -11.56 -7.26
N PHE A 105 3.03 -11.67 -6.08
CA PHE A 105 2.81 -12.81 -5.19
C PHE A 105 1.35 -12.91 -4.73
N LEU A 106 0.74 -11.80 -4.35
CA LEU A 106 -0.67 -11.75 -3.95
C LEU A 106 -1.60 -12.08 -5.13
N MET A 107 -1.38 -11.46 -6.29
CA MET A 107 -2.17 -11.72 -7.49
C MET A 107 -2.07 -13.18 -7.94
N LEU A 108 -0.87 -13.75 -7.93
CA LEU A 108 -0.63 -15.15 -8.27
C LEU A 108 -1.29 -16.09 -7.26
N SER A 109 -1.23 -15.75 -5.97
CA SER A 109 -1.89 -16.53 -4.91
C SER A 109 -3.41 -16.54 -5.10
N ILE A 110 -4.02 -15.41 -5.47
CA ILE A 110 -5.45 -15.35 -5.78
C ILE A 110 -5.79 -16.27 -6.96
N LEU A 111 -5.02 -16.23 -8.04
CA LEU A 111 -5.29 -17.05 -9.23
C LEU A 111 -5.10 -18.56 -8.99
N LEU A 112 -4.14 -18.94 -8.15
CA LEU A 112 -3.79 -20.35 -7.96
C LEU A 112 -4.65 -21.03 -6.89
N PHE A 113 -5.03 -20.31 -5.84
CA PHE A 113 -5.74 -20.90 -4.69
C PHE A 113 -7.26 -20.62 -4.68
N VAL A 114 -7.76 -19.63 -5.43
CA VAL A 114 -9.18 -19.27 -5.43
C VAL A 114 -9.87 -19.78 -6.70
N PRO A 115 -11.02 -20.47 -6.60
CA PRO A 115 -11.78 -20.90 -7.77
C PRO A 115 -12.19 -19.72 -8.65
N GLY A 116 -12.23 -19.93 -9.97
CA GLY A 116 -12.44 -18.86 -10.97
C GLY A 116 -13.69 -18.01 -10.76
N ASP A 117 -14.76 -18.59 -10.20
CA ASP A 117 -16.01 -17.87 -9.88
C ASP A 117 -15.87 -16.81 -8.78
N TYR A 118 -14.86 -16.95 -7.91
CA TYR A 118 -14.56 -16.02 -6.81
C TYR A 118 -13.33 -15.16 -7.07
N ALA A 119 -12.48 -15.54 -8.03
CA ALA A 119 -11.27 -14.80 -8.39
C ALA A 119 -11.59 -13.35 -8.81
N GLY A 120 -12.65 -13.14 -9.61
CA GLY A 120 -13.10 -11.80 -10.02
C GLY A 120 -13.42 -10.88 -8.83
N PRO A 121 -14.34 -11.28 -7.92
CA PRO A 121 -14.61 -10.54 -6.68
C PRO A 121 -13.36 -10.25 -5.82
N CYS A 122 -12.43 -11.21 -5.69
CA CYS A 122 -11.19 -11.00 -4.95
C CYS A 122 -10.32 -9.89 -5.57
N PHE A 123 -10.16 -9.88 -6.90
CA PHE A 123 -9.40 -8.84 -7.59
C PHE A 123 -10.04 -7.46 -7.48
N ILE A 124 -11.37 -7.39 -7.56
CA ILE A 124 -12.10 -6.13 -7.39
C ILE A 124 -11.86 -5.56 -6.00
N GLY A 125 -12.04 -6.38 -4.96
CA GLY A 125 -11.78 -5.96 -3.58
C GLY A 125 -10.35 -5.48 -3.40
N PHE A 126 -9.38 -6.28 -3.84
CA PHE A 126 -7.95 -5.95 -3.74
C PHE A 126 -7.61 -4.63 -4.42
N ALA A 127 -8.09 -4.41 -5.66
CA ALA A 127 -7.82 -3.20 -6.43
C ALA A 127 -8.45 -1.94 -5.78
N ILE A 128 -9.67 -2.05 -5.23
CA ILE A 128 -10.31 -0.93 -4.51
C ILE A 128 -9.47 -0.54 -3.30
N GLY A 129 -9.10 -1.51 -2.47
CA GLY A 129 -8.33 -1.27 -1.25
C GLY A 129 -6.93 -0.71 -1.52
N GLU A 130 -6.19 -1.32 -2.45
CA GLU A 130 -4.83 -0.91 -2.81
C GLU A 130 -4.80 0.52 -3.39
N SER A 131 -5.71 0.83 -4.32
CA SER A 131 -5.85 2.16 -4.93
C SER A 131 -6.24 3.23 -3.90
N LEU A 132 -7.20 2.93 -3.01
CA LEU A 132 -7.60 3.83 -1.94
C LEU A 132 -6.44 4.12 -0.98
N GLY A 133 -5.74 3.06 -0.57
CA GLY A 133 -4.55 3.14 0.28
C GLY A 133 -3.49 4.06 -0.32
N ALA A 134 -3.13 3.80 -1.57
CA ALA A 134 -2.11 4.54 -2.31
C ALA A 134 -2.50 6.02 -2.50
N ALA A 135 -3.74 6.29 -2.88
CA ALA A 135 -4.24 7.65 -3.09
C ALA A 135 -4.22 8.47 -1.80
N ALA A 136 -4.76 7.92 -0.71
CA ALA A 136 -4.82 8.62 0.58
C ALA A 136 -3.40 8.89 1.14
N LEU A 137 -2.51 7.90 1.09
CA LEU A 137 -1.12 8.04 1.53
C LEU A 137 -0.37 9.11 0.73
N ARG A 138 -0.56 9.14 -0.60
CA ARG A 138 0.07 10.10 -1.49
C ARG A 138 -0.44 11.53 -1.29
N ILE A 139 -1.76 11.71 -1.16
CA ILE A 139 -2.36 13.04 -0.94
C ILE A 139 -1.93 13.58 0.42
N ALA A 140 -2.12 12.81 1.49
CA ALA A 140 -1.77 13.25 2.83
C ALA A 140 -0.25 13.53 2.95
N GLY A 141 0.60 12.63 2.43
CA GLY A 141 2.04 12.85 2.39
C GLY A 141 2.44 14.08 1.54
N GLY A 142 1.74 14.31 0.43
CA GLY A 142 1.94 15.48 -0.41
C GLY A 142 1.61 16.79 0.33
N ILE A 143 0.49 16.82 1.06
CA ILE A 143 0.10 17.97 1.88
C ILE A 143 1.14 18.21 2.98
N PHE A 144 1.52 17.17 3.72
CA PHE A 144 2.49 17.28 4.82
C PHE A 144 3.86 17.80 4.37
N THR A 145 4.31 17.46 3.17
CA THR A 145 5.61 17.92 2.64
C THR A 145 5.59 19.34 2.06
N LYS A 146 4.42 19.96 1.97
CA LYS A 146 4.22 21.29 1.36
C LYS A 146 3.76 22.37 2.34
N ILE A 147 3.29 21.98 3.52
CA ILE A 147 3.02 22.87 4.66
C ILE A 147 4.32 23.09 5.43
#